data_AF-A0A5N7CPC7-F1
#
_entry.id   AF-A0A5N7CPC7-F1
#
_cell.length_a   1.000
_cell.length_b   1.000
_cell.length_c   1.000
_cell.angle_alpha   90.00
_cell.angle_beta   90.00
_cell.angle_gamma   90.00
#
_symmetry.space_group_name_H-M   'P 1'
#
loop_
_entity.id
_entity.type
_entity.pdbx_description
1 polymer ?
#
loop_
_entity_poly.entity_id
_entity_poly.type
_entity_poly.pdbx_seq_one_letter_code
_entity_poly.pdbx_strand_id
1 'polypeptide(L)'
;MHDLYKVGGTPALLKFLLKERLINGSGITITGKMMKENPIIYPSSSPIKPSGHLQILRGSLTLGGPVGKITGQEGLRFEGTAKYYDYKYAFIEALEKDGIKKGERQS
;
A
#
# COMPACT_ATOMS: atom_id res chain seq x y z
N MET A 1 12.10 6.32 -6.04
CA MET A 1 12.12 7.76 -5.73
C MET A 1 12.79 8.61 -6.79
N HIS A 2 13.89 8.15 -7.41
CA HIS A 2 14.56 8.90 -8.47
C HIS A 2 13.65 9.19 -9.69
N ASP A 3 12.85 8.22 -10.12
CA ASP A 3 11.92 8.43 -11.25
C ASP A 3 10.78 9.39 -10.91
N LEU A 4 10.29 9.36 -9.65
CA LEU A 4 9.31 10.34 -9.18
C LEU A 4 9.90 11.76 -9.22
N TYR A 5 11.17 11.92 -8.83
CA TYR A 5 11.86 13.21 -8.91
C TYR A 5 11.96 13.73 -10.36
N LYS A 6 12.27 12.86 -11.33
CA LYS A 6 12.34 13.21 -12.76
C LYS A 6 11.03 13.77 -13.30
N VAL A 7 9.89 13.35 -12.76
CA VAL A 7 8.55 13.80 -13.20
C VAL A 7 7.96 14.92 -12.32
N GLY A 8 8.79 15.62 -11.52
CA GLY A 8 8.37 16.76 -10.70
C GLY A 8 8.22 16.45 -9.20
N GLY A 9 8.59 15.25 -8.78
CA GLY A 9 8.70 14.86 -7.37
C GLY A 9 7.37 14.77 -6.63
N THR A 10 7.46 14.69 -5.30
CA THR A 10 6.30 14.73 -4.41
C THR A 10 5.41 15.97 -4.63
N PRO A 11 5.94 17.18 -4.92
CA PRO A 11 5.10 18.32 -5.22
C PRO A 11 4.15 18.03 -6.38
N ALA A 12 4.63 17.62 -7.56
CA ALA A 12 3.78 17.37 -8.73
C ALA A 12 2.62 16.39 -8.42
N LEU A 13 2.91 15.33 -7.64
CA LEU A 13 1.90 14.40 -7.15
C LEU A 13 0.84 15.07 -6.26
N LEU A 14 1.25 15.90 -5.30
CA LEU A 14 0.33 16.59 -4.39
C LEU A 14 -0.60 17.56 -5.14
N LYS A 15 -0.12 18.24 -6.18
CA LYS A 15 -0.98 19.09 -7.03
C LYS A 15 -1.98 18.29 -7.85
N PHE A 16 -1.57 17.15 -8.38
CA PHE A 16 -2.50 16.24 -9.05
C PHE A 16 -3.60 15.79 -8.09
N LEU A 17 -3.24 15.34 -6.88
CA LEU A 17 -4.22 14.92 -5.87
C LEU A 17 -5.15 16.06 -5.42
N LEU A 18 -4.64 17.29 -5.30
CA LEU A 18 -5.46 18.48 -5.01
C LEU A 18 -6.43 18.78 -6.15
N LYS A 19 -5.96 18.70 -7.40
CA LYS A 19 -6.79 18.95 -8.60
C LYS A 19 -7.92 17.93 -8.73
N GLU A 20 -7.63 16.66 -8.49
CA GLU A 20 -8.61 15.56 -8.49
C GLU A 20 -9.48 15.53 -7.23
N ARG A 21 -9.33 16.51 -6.32
CA ARG A 21 -10.07 16.63 -5.04
C ARG A 21 -9.92 15.41 -4.13
N LEU A 22 -8.82 14.67 -4.25
CA LEU A 22 -8.51 13.50 -3.42
C LEU A 22 -7.89 13.87 -2.08
N ILE A 23 -7.35 15.09 -1.94
CA ILE A 23 -6.81 15.63 -0.69
C ILE A 23 -7.29 17.06 -0.44
N ASN A 24 -7.36 17.46 0.83
CA ASN A 24 -7.73 18.82 1.23
C ASN A 24 -6.49 19.72 1.33
N GLY A 25 -6.48 20.84 0.60
CA GLY A 25 -5.39 21.81 0.57
C GLY A 25 -5.48 22.96 1.57
N SER A 26 -6.46 22.95 2.48
CA SER A 26 -6.64 24.00 3.49
C SER A 26 -5.66 23.92 4.66
N GLY A 27 -4.90 22.83 4.79
CA GLY A 27 -3.90 22.67 5.84
C GLY A 27 -2.75 23.67 5.70
N ILE A 28 -2.35 24.26 6.83
CA ILE A 28 -1.14 25.08 6.90
C ILE A 28 0.10 24.19 6.80
N THR A 29 1.12 24.67 6.11
CA THR A 29 2.41 23.95 5.98
C THR A 29 3.48 24.62 6.83
N ILE A 30 4.64 23.98 6.97
CA ILE A 30 5.79 24.55 7.72
C ILE A 30 6.28 25.90 7.16
N THR A 31 5.92 26.26 5.93
CA THR A 31 6.23 27.56 5.33
C THR A 31 5.25 28.66 5.76
N GLY A 32 4.26 28.35 6.62
CA GLY A 32 3.22 29.27 7.06
C GLY A 32 2.13 29.55 6.01
N LYS A 33 2.26 28.98 4.80
CA LYS A 33 1.27 29.09 3.72
C LYS A 33 0.34 27.87 3.70
N MET A 34 -0.87 28.04 3.16
CA MET A 34 -1.75 26.90 2.91
C MET A 34 -1.15 26.00 1.82
N MET A 35 -1.39 24.70 1.91
CA MET A 35 -0.87 23.72 0.96
C MET A 35 -1.26 24.03 -0.48
N LYS A 36 -2.48 24.54 -0.70
CA LYS A 36 -2.97 24.98 -2.02
C LYS A 36 -2.23 26.20 -2.60
N GLU A 37 -1.55 26.97 -1.75
CA GLU A 37 -0.84 28.20 -2.12
C GLU A 37 0.65 27.98 -2.38
N ASN A 38 1.18 26.80 -2.02
CA ASN A 38 2.57 26.49 -2.31
C ASN A 38 2.77 26.32 -3.83
N PRO A 39 3.85 26.88 -4.41
CA PRO A 39 4.16 26.79 -5.83
C PRO A 39 4.57 25.37 -6.17
N ILE A 40 3.58 24.53 -6.44
CA ILE A 40 3.76 23.15 -6.83
C ILE A 40 3.82 23.11 -8.37
N ILE A 41 5.00 22.81 -8.91
CA ILE A 41 5.30 22.86 -10.34
C ILE A 41 5.19 21.45 -10.95
N TYR A 42 4.74 21.42 -12.21
CA TYR A 42 4.56 20.31 -13.16
C TYR A 42 3.21 19.56 -13.18
N PRO A 43 2.48 19.57 -14.32
CA PRO A 43 1.37 18.68 -14.60
C PRO A 43 1.84 17.44 -15.36
N SER A 44 1.40 16.25 -14.96
CA SER A 44 1.40 15.08 -15.85
C SER A 44 0.15 14.25 -15.60
N SER A 45 -0.58 13.94 -16.66
CA SER A 45 -1.86 13.23 -16.63
C SER A 45 -1.68 11.85 -17.27
N SER A 46 -1.54 10.81 -16.45
CA SER A 46 -1.79 9.38 -16.77
C SER A 46 -1.58 8.51 -15.52
N PRO A 47 -2.63 8.19 -14.74
CA PRO A 47 -2.50 7.29 -13.58
C PRO A 47 -2.26 5.83 -14.02
N ILE A 48 -1.38 5.12 -13.30
CA ILE A 48 -1.00 3.71 -13.60
C ILE A 48 -2.14 2.72 -13.24
N LYS A 49 -2.98 3.03 -12.25
CA LYS A 49 -4.11 2.19 -11.81
C LYS A 49 -5.23 3.05 -11.19
N PRO A 50 -6.51 2.65 -11.28
CA PRO A 50 -7.63 3.40 -10.70
C PRO A 50 -7.73 3.38 -9.16
N SER A 51 -6.99 2.51 -8.45
CA SER A 51 -7.08 2.37 -6.98
C SER A 51 -5.71 2.31 -6.30
N GLY A 52 -5.66 2.67 -5.01
CA GLY A 52 -4.46 2.54 -4.17
C GLY A 52 -4.05 1.09 -3.90
N HIS A 53 -2.78 0.88 -3.54
CA HIS A 53 -2.18 -0.44 -3.28
C HIS A 53 -2.50 -1.05 -1.91
N LEU A 54 -3.01 -0.22 -0.98
CA LEU A 54 -3.37 -0.66 0.36
C LEU A 54 -4.85 -1.01 0.39
N GLN A 55 -5.16 -2.23 0.80
CA GLN A 55 -6.52 -2.66 1.06
C GLN A 55 -6.68 -3.06 2.52
N ILE A 56 -7.80 -2.68 3.11
CA ILE A 56 -8.21 -3.12 4.45
C ILE A 56 -8.98 -4.43 4.26
N LEU A 57 -8.48 -5.52 4.84
CA LEU A 57 -9.14 -6.82 4.79
C LEU A 57 -10.11 -6.96 5.97
N ARG A 58 -11.32 -7.45 5.69
CA ARG A 58 -12.34 -7.74 6.70
C ARG A 58 -12.84 -9.18 6.54
N GLY A 59 -13.15 -9.84 7.64
CA GLY A 59 -13.52 -11.26 7.67
C GLY A 59 -13.51 -11.81 9.09
N SER A 60 -13.94 -13.06 9.22
CA SER A 60 -14.10 -13.75 10.52
C SER A 60 -12.80 -13.86 11.32
N LEU A 61 -11.65 -13.94 10.65
CA LEU A 61 -10.32 -14.04 11.27
C LEU A 61 -9.66 -12.68 11.50
N THR A 62 -10.26 -11.58 11.03
CA THR A 62 -9.59 -10.29 10.89
C THR A 62 -10.39 -9.16 11.51
N LEU A 63 -10.86 -9.37 12.74
CA LEU A 63 -11.70 -8.43 13.50
C LEU A 63 -11.02 -7.07 13.74
N GLY A 64 -9.68 -7.03 13.78
CA GLY A 64 -8.90 -5.79 13.98
C GLY A 64 -8.56 -4.99 12.71
N GLY A 65 -9.00 -5.43 11.52
CA GLY A 65 -8.72 -4.72 10.26
C GLY A 65 -7.25 -4.75 9.81
N PRO A 66 -6.66 -5.93 9.53
CA PRO A 66 -5.32 -6.05 9.00
C PRO A 66 -5.20 -5.41 7.61
N VAL A 67 -3.98 -4.97 7.29
CA VAL A 67 -3.65 -4.26 6.07
C VAL A 67 -2.90 -5.20 5.12
N GLY A 68 -3.47 -5.39 3.92
CA GLY A 68 -2.82 -6.13 2.83
C GLY A 68 -2.22 -5.20 1.79
N LYS A 69 -1.01 -5.51 1.32
CA LYS A 69 -0.42 -4.90 0.13
C LYS A 69 -0.73 -5.78 -1.07
N ILE A 70 -1.59 -5.32 -1.98
CA ILE A 70 -1.99 -6.07 -3.17
C ILE A 70 -1.49 -5.31 -4.40
N THR A 71 -0.49 -5.86 -5.09
CA THR A 71 0.12 -5.23 -6.26
C THR A 71 -0.66 -5.49 -7.55
N GLY A 72 -1.50 -6.55 -7.58
CA GLY A 72 -2.34 -6.96 -8.71
C GLY A 72 -1.78 -8.14 -9.51
N GLN A 73 -0.63 -8.69 -9.10
CA GLN A 73 -0.02 -9.89 -9.70
C GLN A 73 -0.42 -11.18 -8.96
N GLU A 74 -1.09 -11.07 -7.83
CA GLU A 74 -1.34 -12.16 -6.87
C GLU A 74 -2.68 -12.90 -7.11
N GLY A 75 -3.55 -12.40 -8.00
CA GLY A 75 -4.91 -12.91 -8.20
C GLY A 75 -5.91 -12.39 -7.15
N LEU A 76 -7.21 -12.65 -7.37
CA LEU A 76 -8.30 -12.13 -6.51
C LEU A 76 -8.67 -13.06 -5.36
N ARG A 77 -8.23 -14.32 -5.41
CA ARG A 77 -8.57 -15.33 -4.40
C ARG A 77 -7.34 -16.17 -4.08
N PHE A 78 -7.12 -16.34 -2.79
CA PHE A 78 -6.10 -17.21 -2.25
C PHE A 78 -6.86 -18.16 -1.28
N GLU A 79 -6.88 -19.48 -1.50
CA GLU A 79 -7.35 -20.51 -0.53
C GLU A 79 -6.32 -21.65 -0.23
N GLY A 80 -6.24 -22.12 1.03
CA GLY A 80 -5.33 -23.19 1.47
C GLY A 80 -5.44 -23.55 2.95
N THR A 81 -4.88 -24.70 3.34
CA THR A 81 -4.99 -25.25 4.70
C THR A 81 -4.14 -24.45 5.69
N ALA A 82 -4.75 -23.97 6.78
CA ALA A 82 -4.08 -23.19 7.81
C ALA A 82 -3.08 -24.05 8.61
N LYS A 83 -1.86 -23.53 8.78
CA LYS A 83 -0.81 -24.12 9.60
C LYS A 83 -0.33 -23.08 10.61
N TYR A 84 -0.51 -23.39 11.88
CA TYR A 84 -0.28 -22.49 13.00
C TYR A 84 1.11 -22.69 13.60
N TYR A 85 1.74 -21.58 13.98
CA TYR A 85 3.01 -21.56 14.69
C TYR A 85 2.95 -20.46 15.75
N ASP A 86 3.29 -20.79 16.99
CA ASP A 86 3.16 -19.85 18.12
C ASP A 86 4.24 -18.75 18.11
N TYR A 87 5.37 -18.98 17.44
CA TYR A 87 6.45 -18.01 17.32
C TYR A 87 7.24 -18.17 16.02
N LYS A 88 7.95 -17.10 15.65
CA LYS A 88 8.66 -16.98 14.36
C LYS A 88 9.66 -18.11 14.10
N TYR A 89 10.43 -18.53 15.11
CA TYR A 89 11.46 -19.55 14.91
C TYR A 89 10.87 -20.93 14.63
N ALA A 90 9.73 -21.29 15.23
CA ALA A 90 9.03 -22.54 14.90
C ALA A 90 8.60 -22.58 13.42
N PHE A 91 8.18 -21.44 12.86
CA PHE A 91 7.88 -21.34 11.44
C PHE A 91 9.13 -21.51 10.57
N ILE A 92 10.24 -20.86 10.91
CA ILE A 92 11.50 -20.95 10.17
C ILE A 92 12.01 -22.39 10.16
N GLU A 93 12.07 -23.05 11.33
CA GLU A 93 12.50 -24.45 11.43
C GLU A 93 11.63 -25.39 10.59
N ALA A 94 10.31 -25.16 10.56
CA ALA A 94 9.42 -25.94 9.72
C ALA A 94 9.64 -25.68 8.23
N LEU A 95 10.01 -24.45 7.84
CA LEU A 95 10.34 -24.10 6.46
C LEU A 95 11.66 -24.75 6.01
N GLU A 96 12.66 -24.78 6.89
CA GLU A 96 13.96 -25.43 6.65
C GLU A 96 13.88 -26.96 6.56
N LYS A 97 12.90 -27.58 7.22
CA LYS A 97 12.68 -29.04 7.23
C LYS A 97 11.67 -29.52 6.18
N ASP A 98 11.39 -28.73 5.15
CA ASP A 98 10.34 -28.99 4.13
C ASP A 98 8.95 -29.27 4.73
N GLY A 99 8.71 -28.74 5.92
CA GLY A 99 7.48 -28.87 6.67
C GLY A 99 6.33 -28.05 6.10
N ILE A 100 6.51 -27.28 5.02
CA ILE A 100 5.44 -26.49 4.39
C ILE A 100 5.22 -26.99 2.97
N LYS A 101 4.05 -27.60 2.73
CA LYS A 101 3.69 -28.13 1.41
C LYS A 101 2.98 -27.09 0.55
N LYS A 102 3.08 -27.26 -0.77
CA LYS A 102 2.32 -26.45 -1.74
C LYS A 102 0.82 -26.55 -1.43
N GLY A 103 0.20 -25.42 -1.11
CA GLY A 103 -1.23 -25.33 -0.73
C GLY A 103 -1.48 -25.15 0.77
N GLU A 104 -0.47 -25.35 1.63
CA GLU A 104 -0.51 -24.98 3.05
C GLU A 104 -0.18 -23.50 3.24
N ARG A 105 -0.72 -22.90 4.30
CA ARG A 105 -0.62 -21.46 4.55
C ARG A 105 -0.39 -21.16 6.01
N GLN A 106 0.57 -20.29 6.26
CA GLN A 106 0.71 -19.67 7.56
C GLN A 106 -0.48 -18.72 7.79
N SER A 107 -1.17 -18.92 8.91
CA SER A 107 -2.14 -17.96 9.43
C SER A 107 -1.50 -17.06 10.48
#